data_AF-E4T5J6-F1
#
_entry.id   AF-E4T5J6-F1
#
_cell.length_a   1.000
_cell.length_b   1.000
_cell.length_c   1.000
_cell.angle_alpha   90.00
_cell.angle_beta   90.00
_cell.angle_gamma   90.00
#
_symmetry.space_group_name_H-M   'P 1'
#
loop_
_entity.id
_entity.type
_entity.pdbx_description
1 polymer ?
#
loop_
_entity_poly.entity_id
_entity_poly.type
_entity_poly.pdbx_seq_one_letter_code
_entity_poly.pdbx_strand_id
1 'polypeptide(L)'
;MGRSTGKRATLDSNAIAVIGEGITEQYYLQSIPNVKAKITPKLPQHSTGNKFLEDKIKECIDNGYSNIFVLIDMDNKTDVKDRVRYRQIKDRFHNKTFKNASRGTQSTIIFFENERCLEIWFLFHFKNTTAQFLSQNELIREIKRYCAYEKTEKFFLSTKGLHQYFTKNGGDLEMAKLRSESSIKRKDEEGVDYTYSEMKLFFDLVQKKDCD
;
A
#
# COMPACT_ATOMS: atom_id res chain seq x y z
N MET A 1 20.22 36.35 24.77
CA MET A 1 18.92 36.00 24.16
C MET A 1 19.00 34.57 23.65
N GLY A 2 18.55 33.60 24.44
CA GLY A 2 18.50 32.20 24.04
C GLY A 2 17.32 31.97 23.08
N ARG A 3 17.60 31.49 21.86
CA ARG A 3 16.56 31.07 20.92
C ARG A 3 15.81 29.89 21.53
N SER A 4 14.51 30.06 21.79
CA SER A 4 13.61 28.96 22.11
C SER A 4 13.56 28.02 20.91
N THR A 5 14.14 26.83 21.04
CA THR A 5 13.87 25.71 20.15
C THR A 5 12.41 25.32 20.35
N GLY A 6 11.55 25.73 19.42
CA GLY A 6 10.14 25.34 19.45
C GLY A 6 10.04 23.82 19.50
N LYS A 7 9.41 23.28 20.56
CA LYS A 7 9.03 21.86 20.61
C LYS A 7 8.21 21.58 19.35
N ARG A 8 8.76 20.83 18.40
CA ARG A 8 7.99 20.32 17.26
C ARG A 8 6.85 19.49 17.83
N ALA A 9 5.63 19.75 17.37
CA ALA A 9 4.44 18.99 17.78
C ALA A 9 4.70 17.49 17.65
N THR A 10 4.43 16.75 18.72
CA THR A 10 4.41 15.29 18.73
C THR A 10 3.21 14.84 17.92
N LEU A 11 3.45 13.94 16.95
CA LEU A 11 2.36 13.29 16.24
C LEU A 11 1.51 12.46 17.23
N ASP A 12 0.26 12.20 16.88
CA ASP A 12 -0.59 11.26 17.59
C ASP A 12 0.14 9.93 17.77
N SER A 13 0.00 9.31 18.95
CA SER A 13 0.53 7.98 19.27
C SER A 13 0.16 6.90 18.24
N ASN A 14 -0.90 7.09 17.45
CA ASN A 14 -1.30 6.18 16.37
C ASN A 14 -1.11 6.75 14.95
N ALA A 15 -0.26 7.77 14.75
CA ALA A 15 -0.05 8.35 13.43
C ALA A 15 0.48 7.31 12.42
N ILE A 16 -0.29 7.11 11.34
CA ILE A 16 0.04 6.16 10.26
C ILE A 16 0.57 6.94 9.05
N ALA A 17 1.73 6.52 8.52
CA ALA A 17 2.19 6.91 7.20
C ALA A 17 2.04 5.73 6.22
N VAL A 18 1.57 6.01 5.00
CA VAL A 18 1.57 5.02 3.91
C VAL A 18 2.50 5.49 2.80
N ILE A 19 3.43 4.64 2.40
CA ILE A 19 4.35 4.83 1.27
C ILE A 19 3.86 3.95 0.12
N GLY A 20 3.55 4.53 -1.04
CA GLY A 20 3.14 3.80 -2.25
C GLY A 20 4.04 4.08 -3.45
N GLU A 21 4.01 3.19 -4.45
CA GLU A 21 4.80 3.32 -5.69
C GLU A 21 4.14 4.29 -6.68
N GLY A 22 2.82 4.47 -6.60
CA GLY A 22 2.05 5.29 -7.53
C GLY A 22 1.11 6.33 -6.91
N ILE A 23 0.46 7.04 -7.82
CA ILE A 23 -0.66 7.96 -7.58
C ILE A 23 -1.96 7.17 -7.30
N THR A 24 -2.08 5.96 -7.84
CA THR A 24 -3.27 5.11 -7.72
C THR A 24 -3.62 4.82 -6.25
N GLU A 25 -2.62 4.47 -5.44
CA GLU A 25 -2.73 4.18 -4.01
C GLU A 25 -3.27 5.39 -3.25
N GLN A 26 -2.78 6.58 -3.58
CA GLN A 26 -3.25 7.82 -2.97
C GLN A 26 -4.75 8.03 -3.23
N TYR A 27 -5.17 8.03 -4.49
CA TYR A 27 -6.58 8.25 -4.84
C TYR A 27 -7.49 7.16 -4.29
N TYR A 28 -7.03 5.91 -4.27
CA TYR A 28 -7.83 4.82 -3.73
C TYR A 28 -7.97 4.92 -2.21
N LEU A 29 -6.86 5.02 -1.46
CA LEU A 29 -6.90 5.04 0.00
C LEU A 29 -7.60 6.27 0.55
N GLN A 30 -7.42 7.45 -0.07
CA GLN A 30 -8.15 8.67 0.31
C GLN A 30 -9.66 8.55 0.09
N SER A 31 -10.10 7.65 -0.79
CA SER A 31 -11.52 7.41 -1.06
C SER A 31 -12.18 6.42 -0.09
N ILE A 32 -11.40 5.71 0.73
CA ILE A 32 -11.93 4.74 1.71
C ILE A 32 -12.32 5.48 3.01
N PRO A 33 -13.59 5.37 3.46
CA PRO A 33 -13.99 5.91 4.75
C PRO A 33 -13.14 5.35 5.89
N ASN A 34 -12.84 6.18 6.88
CA ASN A 34 -12.16 5.79 8.13
C ASN A 34 -10.69 5.34 7.99
N VAL A 35 -10.04 5.54 6.84
CA VAL A 35 -8.58 5.42 6.73
C VAL A 35 -7.92 6.73 7.17
N LYS A 36 -7.56 6.84 8.45
CA LYS A 36 -6.86 8.01 9.03
C LYS A 36 -5.34 7.85 8.89
N ALA A 37 -4.84 7.84 7.66
CA ALA A 37 -3.41 7.72 7.39
C ALA A 37 -2.90 8.87 6.51
N LYS A 38 -1.69 9.36 6.79
CA LYS A 38 -1.02 10.28 5.88
C LYS A 38 -0.37 9.48 4.77
N ILE A 39 -0.94 9.60 3.57
CA ILE A 39 -0.38 8.95 2.39
C ILE A 39 0.70 9.84 1.81
N THR A 40 1.92 9.32 1.74
CA THR A 40 3.07 9.99 1.13
C THR A 40 3.22 9.43 -0.29
N PRO A 41 2.94 10.22 -1.33
CA PRO A 41 2.93 9.71 -2.68
C PRO A 41 4.33 9.44 -3.26
N LYS A 42 4.35 8.44 -4.15
CA LYS A 42 5.25 8.19 -5.28
C LYS A 42 6.73 7.92 -4.96
N LEU A 43 7.10 6.64 -4.98
CA LEU A 43 8.47 6.24 -5.30
C LEU A 43 8.79 6.62 -6.77
N PRO A 44 10.02 7.04 -7.12
CA PRO A 44 10.41 7.29 -8.50
C PRO A 44 10.37 5.98 -9.31
N GLN A 45 9.90 6.05 -10.56
CA GLN A 45 9.65 4.92 -11.47
C GLN A 45 10.92 4.19 -11.98
N HIS A 46 12.13 4.55 -11.53
CA HIS A 46 13.39 4.02 -12.06
C HIS A 46 14.30 3.46 -10.96
N SER A 47 15.45 2.87 -11.34
CA SER A 47 16.44 2.15 -10.50
C SER A 47 16.90 2.80 -9.18
N THR A 48 16.56 4.08 -8.96
CA THR A 48 16.64 4.78 -7.67
C THR A 48 15.52 4.45 -6.68
N GLY A 49 14.49 3.69 -7.09
CA GLY A 49 13.28 3.38 -6.30
C GLY A 49 13.59 2.71 -4.96
N ASN A 50 14.55 1.79 -4.93
CA ASN A 50 14.98 1.11 -3.69
C ASN A 50 15.65 2.07 -2.70
N LYS A 51 16.56 2.93 -3.17
CA LYS A 51 17.20 3.94 -2.30
C LYS A 51 16.18 4.96 -1.82
N PHE A 52 15.32 5.44 -2.71
CA PHE A 52 14.26 6.37 -2.38
C PHE A 52 13.27 5.77 -1.37
N LEU A 53 12.92 4.50 -1.51
CA LEU A 53 12.10 3.77 -0.55
C LEU A 53 12.74 3.76 0.84
N GLU A 54 14.01 3.40 0.92
CA GLU A 54 14.74 3.41 2.19
C GLU A 54 14.80 4.81 2.82
N ASP A 55 15.09 5.83 2.01
CA ASP A 55 15.12 7.23 2.46
C ASP A 55 13.74 7.70 2.95
N LYS A 56 12.65 7.29 2.28
CA LYS A 56 11.28 7.61 2.71
C LYS A 56 10.86 6.92 4.00
N ILE A 57 11.28 5.66 4.20
CA ILE A 57 11.06 4.96 5.47
C ILE A 57 11.76 5.72 6.60
N LYS A 58 13.04 6.08 6.41
CA LYS A 58 13.82 6.86 7.40
C LYS A 58 13.19 8.22 7.66
N GLU A 59 12.75 8.94 6.63
CA GLU A 59 12.06 10.22 6.77
C GLU A 59 10.78 10.08 7.61
N CYS A 60 10.02 8.99 7.43
CA CYS A 60 8.83 8.74 8.25
C CYS A 60 9.20 8.44 9.72
N ILE A 61 10.26 7.68 9.97
CA ILE A 61 10.79 7.43 11.33
C ILE A 61 11.23 8.76 11.97
N ASP A 62 11.96 9.60 11.24
CA ASP A 62 12.45 10.90 11.69
C ASP A 62 11.33 11.90 11.97
N ASN A 63 10.21 11.77 11.25
CA ASN A 63 9.00 12.54 11.46
C ASN A 63 8.15 12.02 12.63
N GLY A 64 8.40 10.81 13.12
CA GLY A 64 7.77 10.24 14.31
C GLY A 64 6.44 9.54 14.07
N TYR A 65 6.19 9.01 12.87
CA TYR A 65 5.01 8.16 12.63
C TYR A 65 5.14 6.85 13.41
N SER A 66 4.07 6.43 14.09
CA SER A 66 4.08 5.20 14.88
C SER A 66 3.96 3.95 14.02
N ASN A 67 3.21 4.05 12.91
CA ASN A 67 3.04 2.96 11.96
C ASN A 67 3.41 3.45 10.56
N ILE A 68 4.26 2.69 9.86
CA ILE A 68 4.71 2.99 8.50
C ILE A 68 4.37 1.79 7.63
N PHE A 69 3.39 1.95 6.75
CA PHE A 69 2.92 0.91 5.85
C PHE A 69 3.46 1.16 4.45
N VAL A 70 4.15 0.17 3.89
CA VAL A 70 4.77 0.25 2.56
C VAL A 70 3.97 -0.64 1.61
N LEU A 71 3.28 -0.03 0.64
CA LEU A 71 2.59 -0.74 -0.42
C LEU A 71 3.54 -0.93 -1.60
N ILE A 72 3.66 -2.17 -2.05
CA ILE A 72 4.60 -2.59 -3.08
C ILE A 72 3.89 -3.39 -4.16
N ASP A 73 4.06 -2.95 -5.40
CA ASP A 73 3.65 -3.60 -6.63
C ASP A 73 4.81 -4.47 -7.14
N MET A 74 4.56 -5.76 -7.41
CA MET A 74 5.64 -6.70 -7.77
C MET A 74 6.12 -6.61 -9.23
N ASP A 75 5.48 -5.79 -10.08
CA ASP A 75 5.74 -5.66 -11.52
C ASP A 75 7.14 -5.14 -11.88
N ASN A 76 7.69 -4.22 -11.08
CA ASN A 76 8.99 -3.59 -11.33
C ASN A 76 10.18 -4.41 -10.80
N LYS A 77 9.92 -5.60 -10.26
CA LYS A 77 10.92 -6.46 -9.63
C LYS A 77 11.22 -7.63 -10.57
N THR A 78 11.56 -7.35 -11.82
CA THR A 78 11.79 -8.35 -12.87
C THR A 78 13.24 -8.81 -12.96
N ASP A 79 14.21 -7.91 -12.77
CA ASP A 79 15.64 -8.25 -12.68
C ASP A 79 15.98 -8.84 -11.29
N VAL A 80 16.83 -9.87 -11.27
CA VAL A 80 17.40 -10.50 -10.07
C VAL A 80 18.00 -9.46 -9.11
N LYS A 81 18.72 -8.46 -9.62
CA LYS A 81 19.35 -7.43 -8.79
C LYS A 81 18.33 -6.60 -8.03
N ASP A 82 17.23 -6.21 -8.69
CA ASP A 82 16.19 -5.41 -8.06
C ASP A 82 15.37 -6.24 -7.07
N ARG A 83 15.13 -7.53 -7.36
CA ARG A 83 14.55 -8.48 -6.39
C ARG A 83 15.41 -8.65 -5.14
N VAL A 84 16.73 -8.78 -5.30
CA VAL A 84 17.66 -8.95 -4.18
C VAL A 84 17.71 -7.69 -3.33
N ARG A 85 17.82 -6.50 -3.95
CA ARG A 85 17.82 -5.22 -3.23
C ARG A 85 16.51 -4.97 -2.50
N TYR A 86 15.38 -5.23 -3.16
CA TYR A 86 14.07 -5.14 -2.52
C TYR A 86 13.99 -6.05 -1.29
N ARG A 87 14.39 -7.33 -1.44
CA ARG A 87 14.43 -8.28 -0.32
C ARG A 87 15.31 -7.79 0.82
N GLN A 88 16.51 -7.29 0.54
CA GLN A 88 17.39 -6.72 1.56
C GLN A 88 16.75 -5.55 2.33
N ILE A 89 15.99 -4.69 1.64
CA ILE A 89 15.25 -3.60 2.28
C ILE A 89 14.10 -4.16 3.12
N LYS A 90 13.28 -5.07 2.56
CA LYS A 90 12.18 -5.72 3.29
C LYS A 90 12.71 -6.41 4.54
N ASP A 91 13.75 -7.24 4.43
CA ASP A 91 14.40 -7.92 5.56
C ASP A 91 14.95 -6.95 6.61
N ARG A 92 15.38 -5.76 6.20
CA ARG A 92 15.88 -4.72 7.12
C ARG A 92 14.76 -4.08 7.92
N PHE A 93 13.59 -3.83 7.34
CA PHE A 93 12.55 -2.98 7.92
C PHE A 93 11.24 -3.70 8.28
N HIS A 94 10.80 -4.67 7.49
CA HIS A 94 9.51 -5.33 7.65
C HIS A 94 9.38 -6.04 9.00
N ASN A 95 8.23 -5.86 9.67
CA ASN A 95 7.94 -6.37 11.01
C ASN A 95 8.99 -5.97 12.06
N LYS A 96 9.60 -4.80 11.90
CA LYS A 96 10.53 -4.25 12.89
C LYS A 96 10.08 -2.90 13.41
N THR A 97 10.52 -2.61 14.63
CA THR A 97 10.24 -1.36 15.33
C THR A 97 11.54 -0.57 15.52
N PHE A 98 11.52 0.70 15.16
CA PHE A 98 12.67 1.61 15.25
C PHE A 98 12.38 2.74 16.23
N LYS A 99 13.30 2.98 17.17
CA LYS A 99 13.17 4.04 18.17
C LYS A 99 13.73 5.35 17.61
N ASN A 100 12.99 6.43 17.75
CA ASN A 100 13.49 7.79 17.51
C ASN A 100 13.66 8.50 18.86
N ALA A 101 14.88 8.44 19.41
CA ALA A 101 15.19 9.03 20.71
C ALA A 101 14.95 10.55 20.76
N SER A 102 15.18 11.25 19.64
CA SER A 102 14.99 12.71 19.56
C SER A 102 13.53 13.14 19.72
N ARG A 103 12.58 12.26 19.39
CA ARG A 103 11.14 12.50 19.50
C ARG A 103 10.45 11.68 20.59
N GLY A 104 11.15 10.70 21.17
CA GLY A 104 10.56 9.75 22.11
C GLY A 104 9.54 8.80 21.47
N THR A 105 9.56 8.63 20.14
CA THR A 105 8.59 7.80 19.40
C THR A 105 9.19 6.45 19.00
N GLN A 106 8.33 5.50 18.67
CA GLN A 106 8.69 4.22 18.07
C GLN A 106 7.87 4.00 16.81
N SER A 107 8.51 3.53 15.75
CA SER A 107 7.89 3.32 14.44
C SER A 107 7.94 1.85 14.07
N THR A 108 6.78 1.22 13.87
CA THR A 108 6.67 -0.14 13.31
C THR A 108 6.47 -0.08 11.81
N ILE A 109 7.27 -0.83 11.05
CA ILE A 109 7.24 -0.81 9.58
C ILE A 109 6.67 -2.14 9.08
N ILE A 110 5.66 -2.09 8.21
CA ILE A 110 5.04 -3.28 7.60
C ILE A 110 4.97 -3.07 6.09
N PHE A 111 5.28 -4.12 5.33
CA PHE A 111 5.28 -4.13 3.87
C PHE A 111 4.09 -4.97 3.44
N PHE A 112 3.39 -4.54 2.39
CA PHE A 112 2.28 -5.24 1.78
C PHE A 112 2.52 -5.32 0.28
N GLU A 113 2.56 -6.53 -0.24
CA GLU A 113 2.81 -6.84 -1.64
C GLU A 113 1.50 -7.07 -2.40
N ASN A 114 1.41 -6.48 -3.59
CA ASN A 114 0.40 -6.80 -4.60
C ASN A 114 1.09 -7.47 -5.78
N GLU A 115 0.60 -8.63 -6.19
CA GLU A 115 1.15 -9.30 -7.36
C GLU A 115 0.94 -8.43 -8.60
N ARG A 116 2.04 -8.19 -9.32
CA ARG A 116 2.16 -7.17 -10.37
C ARG A 116 1.85 -5.76 -9.88
N CYS A 117 0.60 -5.41 -9.58
CA CYS A 117 0.22 -4.06 -9.23
C CYS A 117 -1.08 -3.95 -8.42
N LEU A 118 -1.32 -2.82 -7.76
CA LEU A 118 -2.52 -2.58 -6.93
C LEU A 118 -3.85 -2.89 -7.66
N GLU A 119 -3.91 -2.82 -8.98
CA GLU A 119 -5.12 -3.14 -9.74
C GLU A 119 -5.66 -4.57 -9.48
N ILE A 120 -4.85 -5.54 -9.03
CA ILE A 120 -5.41 -6.83 -8.59
C ILE A 120 -6.39 -6.66 -7.43
N TRP A 121 -6.07 -5.78 -6.48
CA TRP A 121 -6.95 -5.46 -5.38
C TRP A 121 -8.28 -4.87 -5.88
N PHE A 122 -8.27 -4.09 -6.96
CA PHE A 122 -9.51 -3.56 -7.56
C PHE A 122 -10.35 -4.65 -8.22
N LEU A 123 -9.72 -5.62 -8.90
CA LEU A 123 -10.44 -6.77 -9.45
C LEU A 123 -11.12 -7.58 -8.35
N PHE A 124 -10.50 -7.68 -7.17
CA PHE A 124 -11.10 -8.35 -6.01
C PHE A 124 -12.37 -7.66 -5.48
N HIS A 125 -12.66 -6.39 -5.80
CA HIS A 125 -14.00 -5.82 -5.52
C HIS A 125 -15.10 -6.54 -6.29
N PHE A 126 -14.81 -7.02 -7.50
CA PHE A 126 -15.82 -7.56 -8.42
C PHE A 126 -15.83 -9.08 -8.48
N LYS A 127 -14.67 -9.73 -8.49
CA LYS A 127 -14.58 -11.19 -8.63
C LYS A 127 -13.44 -11.82 -7.86
N ASN A 128 -13.60 -13.10 -7.53
CA ASN A 128 -12.47 -13.96 -7.18
C ASN A 128 -11.69 -14.31 -8.46
N THR A 129 -10.38 -14.47 -8.35
CA THR A 129 -9.55 -14.95 -9.45
C THR A 129 -8.34 -15.69 -8.93
N THR A 130 -7.93 -16.71 -9.66
CA THR A 130 -6.63 -17.40 -9.54
C THR A 130 -5.82 -17.27 -10.82
N ALA A 131 -6.35 -16.58 -11.84
CA ALA A 131 -5.68 -16.39 -13.11
C ALA A 131 -4.34 -15.65 -12.92
N GLN A 132 -3.35 -16.05 -13.70
CA GLN A 132 -2.10 -15.32 -13.84
C GLN A 132 -2.31 -14.14 -14.78
N PHE A 133 -1.85 -12.96 -14.38
CA PHE A 133 -1.84 -11.76 -15.23
C PHE A 133 -0.40 -11.40 -15.56
N LEU A 134 -0.09 -11.35 -16.85
CA LEU A 134 1.28 -11.08 -17.32
C LEU A 134 1.59 -9.59 -17.33
N SER A 135 0.56 -8.74 -17.32
CA SER A 135 0.71 -7.28 -17.33
C SER A 135 -0.42 -6.56 -16.59
N GLN A 136 -0.14 -5.34 -16.14
CA GLN A 136 -1.16 -4.43 -15.61
C GLN A 136 -2.30 -4.18 -16.62
N ASN A 137 -2.00 -4.17 -17.92
CA ASN A 137 -3.01 -3.98 -18.96
C ASN A 137 -4.02 -5.14 -19.02
N GLU A 138 -3.62 -6.37 -18.69
CA GLU A 138 -4.56 -7.49 -18.56
C GLU A 138 -5.50 -7.30 -17.37
N LEU A 139 -4.99 -6.88 -16.21
CA LEU A 139 -5.80 -6.54 -15.05
C LEU A 139 -6.80 -5.43 -15.37
N ILE A 140 -6.34 -4.33 -15.99
CA ILE A 140 -7.21 -3.22 -16.39
C ILE A 140 -8.30 -3.69 -17.36
N ARG A 141 -7.95 -4.53 -18.35
CA ARG A 141 -8.95 -5.09 -19.28
C ARG A 141 -10.00 -5.94 -18.57
N GLU A 142 -9.60 -6.74 -17.58
CA GLU A 142 -10.55 -7.53 -16.79
C GLU A 142 -11.44 -6.67 -15.90
N ILE A 143 -10.91 -5.64 -15.25
CA ILE A 143 -11.70 -4.67 -14.46
C ILE A 143 -12.71 -3.95 -15.36
N LYS A 144 -12.31 -3.63 -16.62
CA LYS A 144 -13.16 -2.97 -17.61
C LYS A 144 -14.44 -3.73 -17.98
N ARG A 145 -14.54 -5.01 -17.63
CA ARG A 145 -15.76 -5.82 -17.79
C ARG A 145 -16.84 -5.46 -16.77
N TYR A 146 -16.49 -4.77 -15.68
CA TYR A 146 -17.38 -4.41 -14.59
C TYR A 146 -17.60 -2.89 -14.50
N CYS A 147 -16.58 -2.09 -14.78
CA CYS A 147 -16.67 -0.64 -14.74
C CYS A 147 -15.68 0.00 -15.72
N ALA A 148 -15.90 1.25 -16.14
CA ALA A 148 -15.04 1.95 -17.10
C ALA A 148 -13.70 2.45 -16.48
N TYR A 149 -13.04 1.64 -15.66
CA TYR A 149 -11.80 1.99 -14.97
C TYR A 149 -10.68 2.39 -15.92
N GLU A 150 -10.03 3.52 -15.64
CA GLU A 150 -8.81 3.96 -16.30
C GLU A 150 -7.77 4.38 -15.26
N LYS A 151 -6.51 3.97 -15.46
CA LYS A 151 -5.39 4.39 -14.62
C LYS A 151 -4.89 5.77 -15.05
N THR A 152 -5.75 6.78 -14.97
CA THR A 152 -5.42 8.18 -15.29
C THR A 152 -5.89 9.10 -14.19
N GLU A 153 -5.12 10.17 -13.93
CA GLU A 153 -5.51 11.17 -12.94
C GLU A 153 -6.85 11.83 -13.29
N LYS A 154 -7.08 12.09 -14.58
CA LYS A 154 -8.37 12.61 -15.09
C LYS A 154 -9.54 11.71 -14.68
N PHE A 155 -9.38 10.39 -14.81
CA PHE A 155 -10.40 9.44 -14.38
C PHE A 155 -10.55 9.44 -12.86
N PHE A 156 -9.44 9.39 -12.10
CA PHE A 156 -9.52 9.39 -10.64
C PHE A 156 -10.26 10.61 -10.08
N LEU A 157 -10.01 11.81 -10.62
CA LEU A 157 -10.71 13.04 -10.25
C LEU A 157 -12.19 13.01 -10.62
N SER A 158 -12.58 12.38 -11.74
CA SER A 158 -13.97 12.32 -12.17
C SER A 158 -14.83 11.36 -11.34
N THR A 159 -14.21 10.37 -10.69
CA THR A 159 -14.92 9.34 -9.90
C THR A 159 -15.56 9.85 -8.61
N LYS A 160 -15.14 11.03 -8.11
CA LYS A 160 -15.46 11.53 -6.76
C LYS A 160 -15.10 10.54 -5.63
N GLY A 161 -14.10 9.69 -5.87
CA GLY A 161 -13.60 8.67 -4.95
C GLY A 161 -13.72 7.27 -5.54
N LEU A 162 -12.57 6.61 -5.75
CA LEU A 162 -12.49 5.29 -6.39
C LEU A 162 -13.29 4.21 -5.65
N HIS A 163 -13.27 4.18 -4.32
CA HIS A 163 -14.06 3.23 -3.54
C HIS A 163 -15.57 3.36 -3.80
N GLN A 164 -16.10 4.58 -3.75
CA GLN A 164 -17.51 4.82 -4.02
C GLN A 164 -17.85 4.49 -5.47
N TYR A 165 -16.95 4.79 -6.41
CA TYR A 165 -17.11 4.42 -7.80
C TYR A 165 -17.20 2.89 -7.99
N PHE A 166 -16.29 2.11 -7.39
CA PHE A 166 -16.39 0.64 -7.47
C PHE A 166 -17.68 0.12 -6.83
N THR A 167 -18.06 0.65 -5.66
CA THR A 167 -19.30 0.26 -4.97
C THR A 167 -20.54 0.50 -5.85
N LYS A 168 -20.61 1.66 -6.51
CA LYS A 168 -21.71 2.00 -7.44
C LYS A 168 -21.78 1.10 -8.68
N ASN A 169 -20.66 0.47 -9.06
CA ASN A 169 -20.58 -0.45 -10.18
C ASN A 169 -20.64 -1.93 -9.73
N GLY A 170 -21.13 -2.21 -8.52
CA GLY A 170 -21.30 -3.58 -8.01
C GLY A 170 -20.05 -4.21 -7.37
N GLY A 171 -19.03 -3.41 -7.10
CA GLY A 171 -17.88 -3.82 -6.31
C GLY A 171 -18.19 -3.84 -4.81
N ASP A 172 -17.50 -4.69 -4.06
CA ASP A 172 -17.69 -4.85 -2.61
C ASP A 172 -16.34 -4.95 -1.90
N LEU A 173 -16.11 -4.05 -0.93
CA LEU A 173 -14.87 -3.96 -0.16
C LEU A 173 -14.67 -5.15 0.79
N GLU A 174 -15.73 -5.65 1.42
CA GLU A 174 -15.64 -6.79 2.33
C GLU A 174 -15.41 -8.09 1.53
N MET A 175 -16.03 -8.20 0.36
CA MET A 175 -15.69 -9.28 -0.57
C MET A 175 -14.25 -9.15 -1.09
N ALA A 176 -13.76 -7.94 -1.37
CA ALA A 176 -12.36 -7.72 -1.75
C ALA A 176 -11.39 -8.19 -0.66
N LYS A 177 -11.69 -7.87 0.61
CA LYS A 177 -10.96 -8.34 1.79
C LYS A 177 -10.93 -9.86 1.86
N LEU A 178 -12.07 -10.54 1.73
CA LEU A 178 -12.15 -12.02 1.76
C LEU A 178 -11.37 -12.67 0.60
N ARG A 179 -11.46 -12.10 -0.59
CA ARG A 179 -10.75 -12.59 -1.79
C ARG A 179 -9.24 -12.38 -1.68
N SER A 180 -8.82 -11.22 -1.15
CA SER A 180 -7.42 -10.94 -0.81
C SER A 180 -6.90 -11.94 0.22
N GLU A 181 -7.62 -12.18 1.32
CA GLU A 181 -7.24 -13.20 2.32
C GLU A 181 -7.07 -14.59 1.70
N SER A 182 -8.04 -15.00 0.87
CA SER A 182 -7.99 -16.29 0.17
C SER A 182 -6.80 -16.38 -0.79
N SER A 183 -6.44 -15.27 -1.44
CA SER A 183 -5.28 -15.21 -2.33
C SER A 183 -3.94 -15.34 -1.58
N ILE A 184 -3.86 -14.83 -0.35
CA ILE A 184 -2.68 -14.95 0.52
C ILE A 184 -2.55 -16.37 1.06
N LYS A 185 -3.64 -17.06 1.41
CA LYS A 185 -3.53 -18.45 1.90
C LYS A 185 -2.98 -19.39 0.83
N ARG A 186 -3.47 -19.25 -0.41
CA ARG A 186 -2.85 -19.88 -1.57
C ARG A 186 -1.39 -19.45 -1.75
N LYS A 187 -0.99 -18.28 -1.19
CA LYS A 187 0.40 -17.75 -1.17
C LYS A 187 1.41 -18.69 -0.56
N ASP A 188 0.95 -19.35 0.47
CA ASP A 188 1.84 -20.12 1.31
C ASP A 188 1.76 -21.62 0.97
N GLU A 189 0.68 -22.04 0.31
CA GLU A 189 0.39 -23.46 0.02
C GLU A 189 0.97 -23.96 -1.32
N GLU A 190 0.90 -23.17 -2.40
CA GLU A 190 1.07 -23.73 -3.76
C GLU A 190 2.37 -23.34 -4.49
N GLY A 191 3.16 -22.39 -4.00
CA GLY A 191 4.53 -22.11 -4.48
C GLY A 191 4.72 -21.75 -5.98
N VAL A 192 3.66 -21.60 -6.77
CA VAL A 192 3.71 -21.35 -8.24
C VAL A 192 2.97 -20.06 -8.60
N ASP A 193 3.61 -19.24 -9.45
CA ASP A 193 3.23 -17.93 -10.02
C ASP A 193 1.72 -17.66 -10.16
N TYR A 194 1.21 -16.75 -9.34
CA TYR A 194 -0.20 -16.62 -9.02
C TYR A 194 -0.48 -15.26 -8.43
N THR A 195 -1.72 -14.87 -8.60
CA THR A 195 -2.17 -13.53 -8.33
C THR A 195 -2.63 -13.42 -6.87
N TYR A 196 -2.01 -12.50 -6.12
CA TYR A 196 -2.36 -12.22 -4.73
C TYR A 196 -2.31 -10.72 -4.42
N SER A 197 -2.93 -10.35 -3.31
CA SER A 197 -2.85 -9.00 -2.74
C SER A 197 -2.82 -9.10 -1.22
N GLU A 198 -1.87 -8.44 -0.58
CA GLU A 198 -1.78 -8.35 0.88
C GLU A 198 -2.64 -7.20 1.46
N MET A 199 -3.51 -6.59 0.64
CA MET A 199 -4.34 -5.45 1.06
C MET A 199 -5.32 -5.78 2.19
N LYS A 200 -5.77 -7.04 2.34
CA LYS A 200 -6.51 -7.47 3.54
C LYS A 200 -5.73 -7.17 4.81
N LEU A 201 -4.45 -7.58 4.86
CA LEU A 201 -3.58 -7.38 6.03
C LEU A 201 -3.37 -5.89 6.29
N PHE A 202 -3.22 -5.09 5.23
CA PHE A 202 -3.16 -3.63 5.34
C PHE A 202 -4.45 -3.07 5.98
N PHE A 203 -5.62 -3.50 5.50
CA PHE A 203 -6.90 -3.01 6.01
C PHE A 203 -7.15 -3.41 7.46
N ASP A 204 -6.75 -4.62 7.86
CA ASP A 204 -6.85 -5.09 9.24
C ASP A 204 -6.06 -4.22 10.22
N LEU A 205 -4.95 -3.65 9.76
CA LEU A 205 -4.08 -2.80 10.57
C LEU A 205 -4.50 -1.33 10.54
N VAL A 206 -4.86 -0.80 9.36
CA VAL A 206 -5.20 0.62 9.22
C VAL A 206 -6.60 0.97 9.72
N GLN A 207 -7.52 -0.01 9.75
CA GLN A 207 -8.89 0.14 10.26
C GLN A 207 -9.08 -0.52 11.62
N LYS A 208 -7.98 -0.93 12.28
CA LYS A 208 -8.06 -1.52 13.62
C LYS A 208 -8.77 -0.51 14.51
N LYS A 209 -9.94 -0.91 15.03
CA LYS A 209 -10.62 -0.10 16.05
C LYS A 209 -9.69 -0.07 17.24
N ASP A 210 -9.46 1.11 17.80
CA ASP A 210 -8.88 1.23 19.13
C ASP A 210 -9.82 0.44 20.05
N CYS A 211 -9.42 -0.78 20.41
CA CYS A 211 -10.04 -1.48 21.51
C CYS A 211 -9.48 -0.80 22.76
N ASP A 212 -10.24 0.15 23.29
CA ASP A 212 -10.09 0.63 24.66
C ASP A 212 -10.30 -0.52 25.66
#